data_AF-A0A1F8JRI6-F1
#
_entry.id   AF-A0A1F8JRI6-F1
#
_cell.length_a   1.000
_cell.length_b   1.000
_cell.length_c   1.000
_cell.angle_alpha   90.00
_cell.angle_beta   90.00
_cell.angle_gamma   90.00
#
_symmetry.space_group_name_H-M   'P 1'
#
loop_
_entity.id
_entity.type
_entity.pdbx_description
1 polymer ?
#
loop_
_entity_poly.entity_id
_entity_poly.type
_entity_poly.pdbx_seq_one_letter_code
_entity_poly.pdbx_strand_id
1 'polypeptide(L)'
;MLLRGFFCFSALVLFFAVSSLQAQPLASIIKIPPASKDLSYKDLICTETDKMMIAEIITALGENGKLSLLMKQSHLKELGARISHVHPLKFLGVIFSHPQLKSYMIIVFDDYFKRTNFMDDLGPALSREAEKGKLDLYWKDFAAEVKVPPANIKPFFDNRDWENLVRYLMHYDN
;
A
#
# COMPACT_ATOMS: atom_id res chain seq x y z
N MET A 1 -16.97 13.59 17.52
CA MET A 1 -17.97 14.03 16.52
C MET A 1 -17.23 15.00 15.61
N LEU A 2 -16.96 14.81 14.32
CA LEU A 2 -17.48 13.97 13.25
C LEU A 2 -16.36 13.90 12.19
N LEU A 3 -16.13 12.72 11.60
CA LEU A 3 -15.73 12.47 10.20
C LEU A 3 -15.22 11.02 10.10
N ARG A 4 -16.12 10.09 10.42
CA ARG A 4 -16.11 8.78 9.77
C ARG A 4 -16.91 8.98 8.48
N GLY A 5 -16.26 8.71 7.36
CA GLY A 5 -16.91 8.71 6.07
C GLY A 5 -15.91 8.69 4.94
N PHE A 6 -16.09 7.95 3.87
CA PHE A 6 -17.13 6.98 3.52
C PHE A 6 -16.60 6.42 2.19
N PHE A 7 -15.90 5.28 2.19
CA PHE A 7 -15.79 4.48 0.97
C PHE A 7 -16.78 3.33 1.11
N CYS A 8 -17.99 3.63 0.66
CA CYS A 8 -19.10 2.70 0.55
C CYS A 8 -18.87 1.83 -0.69
N PHE A 9 -18.50 0.56 -0.50
CA PHE A 9 -18.76 -0.46 -1.51
C PHE A 9 -19.94 -1.29 -1.00
N SER A 10 -21.12 -0.95 -1.51
CA SER A 10 -22.38 -1.60 -1.20
C SER A 10 -22.32 -3.07 -1.64
N ALA A 11 -22.65 -3.96 -0.71
CA ALA A 11 -23.06 -5.31 -1.01
C ALA A 11 -24.37 -5.29 -1.83
N LEU A 12 -24.48 -6.17 -2.82
CA LEU A 12 -25.77 -6.72 -3.23
C LEU A 12 -25.57 -8.19 -3.59
N VAL A 13 -25.85 -9.05 -2.62
CA VAL A 13 -26.18 -10.45 -2.83
C VAL A 13 -27.66 -10.49 -3.20
N LEU A 14 -28.02 -11.12 -4.32
CA LEU A 14 -29.35 -11.72 -4.48
C LEU A 14 -29.33 -12.86 -5.53
N PHE A 15 -29.88 -13.99 -5.07
CA PHE A 15 -30.10 -15.25 -5.76
C PHE A 15 -31.16 -15.16 -6.87
N PHE A 16 -30.99 -15.98 -7.92
CA PHE A 16 -31.88 -17.09 -8.35
C PHE A 16 -31.83 -17.28 -9.88
N ALA A 17 -31.51 -18.49 -10.33
CA ALA A 17 -32.35 -19.34 -11.18
C ALA A 17 -31.51 -20.48 -11.79
N VAL A 18 -31.78 -21.70 -11.33
CA VAL A 18 -31.29 -22.94 -11.94
C VAL A 18 -32.06 -23.18 -13.23
N SER A 19 -31.34 -23.44 -14.32
CA SER A 19 -31.91 -24.06 -15.52
C SER A 19 -30.88 -25.03 -16.09
N SER A 20 -31.24 -26.30 -16.07
CA SER A 20 -30.51 -27.43 -16.60
C SER A 20 -30.42 -27.36 -18.12
N LEU A 21 -29.21 -27.38 -18.68
CA LEU A 21 -28.99 -27.68 -20.10
C LEU A 21 -27.90 -28.74 -20.28
N GLN A 22 -28.33 -29.84 -20.90
CA GLN A 22 -27.62 -30.90 -21.61
C GLN A 22 -26.08 -30.91 -21.63
N ALA A 23 -25.53 -32.01 -21.13
CA ALA A 23 -24.15 -32.41 -21.35
C ALA A 23 -23.91 -32.84 -22.81
N GLN A 24 -22.92 -32.23 -23.46
CA GLN A 24 -22.28 -32.74 -24.67
C GLN A 24 -20.86 -33.24 -24.37
N PRO A 25 -20.38 -34.29 -25.06
CA PRO A 25 -19.10 -34.91 -24.74
C PRO A 25 -17.90 -34.08 -25.26
N LEU A 26 -17.12 -33.62 -24.28
CA LEU A 26 -15.65 -33.49 -24.22
C LEU A 26 -14.86 -33.42 -25.55
N ALA A 27 -14.72 -32.21 -26.08
CA ALA A 27 -13.46 -31.81 -26.70
C ALA A 27 -12.54 -31.30 -25.59
N SER A 28 -11.45 -32.02 -25.30
CA SER A 28 -10.40 -31.57 -24.38
C SER A 28 -9.62 -30.43 -25.02
N ILE A 29 -10.20 -29.23 -24.98
CA ILE A 29 -9.45 -27.99 -25.14
C ILE A 29 -8.45 -27.98 -23.99
N ILE A 30 -7.19 -28.24 -24.31
CA ILE A 30 -6.06 -27.93 -23.43
C ILE A 30 -6.12 -26.41 -23.27
N LYS A 31 -6.84 -25.94 -22.24
CA LYS A 31 -6.70 -24.59 -21.72
C LYS A 31 -5.29 -24.53 -21.16
N ILE A 32 -4.32 -24.17 -22.00
CA ILE A 32 -3.05 -23.68 -21.52
C ILE A 32 -3.42 -22.46 -20.69
N PRO A 33 -3.31 -22.49 -19.34
CA PRO A 33 -3.55 -21.30 -18.56
C PRO A 33 -2.60 -20.24 -19.11
N PRO A 34 -3.06 -19.00 -19.38
CA PRO A 34 -2.14 -17.95 -19.76
C PRO A 34 -1.08 -17.90 -18.67
N ALA A 35 0.18 -18.15 -19.04
CA ALA A 35 1.29 -18.06 -18.11
C ALA A 35 1.14 -16.71 -17.42
N SER A 36 0.79 -16.71 -16.13
CA SER A 36 0.79 -15.49 -15.35
C SER A 36 2.21 -14.99 -15.49
N LYS A 37 2.41 -13.87 -16.19
CA LYS A 37 3.68 -13.18 -16.12
C LYS A 37 3.87 -12.90 -14.64
N ASP A 38 4.80 -13.62 -14.02
CA ASP A 38 5.22 -13.37 -12.65
C ASP A 38 5.81 -11.96 -12.68
N LEU A 39 4.96 -10.97 -12.41
CA LEU A 39 5.36 -9.58 -12.33
C LEU A 39 6.39 -9.51 -11.20
N SER A 40 7.56 -8.97 -11.51
CA SER A 40 8.58 -8.70 -10.50
C SER A 40 8.23 -7.40 -9.79
N TYR A 41 8.76 -7.20 -8.57
CA TYR A 41 8.67 -5.93 -7.88
C TYR A 41 9.18 -4.73 -8.69
N LYS A 42 10.15 -4.97 -9.60
CA LYS A 42 10.68 -3.94 -10.51
C LYS A 42 9.68 -3.48 -11.56
N ASP A 43 8.68 -4.31 -11.88
CA ASP A 43 7.63 -4.01 -12.86
C ASP A 43 6.51 -3.15 -12.24
N LEU A 44 6.52 -2.94 -10.92
CA LEU A 44 5.57 -2.08 -10.25
C LEU A 44 5.82 -0.61 -10.62
N ILE A 45 4.78 0.04 -11.15
CA ILE A 45 4.84 1.41 -11.63
C ILE A 45 5.03 2.37 -10.44
N CYS A 46 6.10 3.15 -10.50
CA CYS A 46 6.34 4.31 -9.65
C CYS A 46 7.22 5.29 -10.44
N THR A 47 6.58 6.28 -11.06
CA THR A 47 7.27 7.28 -11.90
C THR A 47 8.01 8.29 -11.03
N GLU A 48 8.91 9.08 -11.63
CA GLU A 48 9.60 10.14 -10.88
C GLU A 48 8.63 11.20 -10.36
N THR A 49 7.56 11.50 -11.12
CA THR A 49 6.47 12.37 -10.68
C THR A 49 5.76 11.80 -9.45
N ASP A 50 5.56 10.47 -9.39
CA ASP A 50 4.98 9.83 -8.21
C ASP A 50 5.87 10.01 -6.98
N LYS A 51 7.19 9.83 -7.14
CA LYS A 51 8.15 10.03 -6.04
C LYS A 51 8.13 11.46 -5.51
N MET A 52 8.06 12.45 -6.40
CA MET A 52 7.95 13.86 -6.00
C MET A 52 6.66 14.13 -5.21
N MET A 53 5.52 13.59 -5.66
CA MET A 53 4.25 13.73 -4.95
C MET A 53 4.28 13.03 -3.58
N ILE A 54 4.88 11.84 -3.49
CA ILE A 54 5.09 11.14 -2.21
C ILE A 54 5.96 11.99 -1.28
N ALA A 55 7.08 12.53 -1.79
CA ALA A 55 7.97 13.39 -1.01
C ALA A 55 7.24 14.63 -0.50
N GLU A 56 6.42 15.26 -1.33
CA GLU A 56 5.61 16.43 -0.95
C GLU A 56 4.59 16.08 0.15
N ILE A 57 3.85 14.98 0.02
CA ILE A 57 2.90 14.53 1.04
C ILE A 57 3.60 14.30 2.37
N ILE A 58 4.70 13.54 2.39
CA ILE A 58 5.41 13.18 3.62
C ILE A 58 6.08 14.40 4.26
N THR A 59 6.67 15.28 3.45
CA THR A 59 7.23 16.55 3.93
C THR A 59 6.14 17.43 4.54
N ALA A 60 4.99 17.56 3.86
CA ALA A 60 3.87 18.33 4.39
C ALA A 60 3.36 17.75 5.72
N LEU A 61 3.25 16.42 5.84
CA LEU A 61 2.86 15.76 7.09
C LEU A 61 3.90 15.95 8.20
N GLY A 62 5.20 15.92 7.89
CA GLY A 62 6.28 16.13 8.86
C GLY A 62 6.38 17.56 9.36
N GLU A 63 6.32 18.55 8.46
CA GLU A 63 6.60 19.95 8.79
C GLU A 63 5.40 20.71 9.37
N ASN A 64 4.18 20.26 9.10
CA ASN A 64 2.97 21.03 9.41
C ASN A 64 2.25 20.46 10.64
N GLY A 65 1.82 21.35 11.53
CA GLY A 65 0.89 21.01 12.61
C GLY A 65 -0.54 20.81 12.08
N LYS A 66 -1.43 20.30 12.95
CA LYS A 66 -2.82 19.93 12.60
C LYS A 66 -3.59 21.04 11.86
N LEU A 67 -3.50 22.30 12.31
CA LEU A 67 -4.20 23.43 11.68
C LEU A 67 -3.69 23.72 10.27
N SER A 68 -2.37 23.68 10.05
CA SER A 68 -1.79 23.88 8.72
C SER A 68 -2.15 22.73 7.77
N LEU A 69 -2.23 21.49 8.28
CA LEU A 69 -2.71 20.34 7.50
C LEU A 69 -4.18 20.48 7.10
N LEU A 70 -5.04 21.04 7.95
CA LEU A 70 -6.44 21.31 7.58
C LEU A 70 -6.53 22.32 6.42
N MET A 71 -5.69 23.37 6.43
CA MET A 71 -5.65 24.35 5.33
C MET A 71 -5.13 23.75 4.03
N LYS A 72 -4.22 22.77 4.11
CA LYS A 72 -3.64 22.07 2.95
C LYS A 72 -4.41 20.79 2.57
N GLN A 73 -5.52 20.49 3.23
CA GLN A 73 -6.18 19.19 3.11
C GLN A 73 -6.64 18.85 1.69
N SER A 74 -7.18 19.82 0.96
CA SER A 74 -7.63 19.62 -0.42
C SER A 74 -6.48 19.24 -1.34
N HIS A 75 -5.36 19.97 -1.25
CA HIS A 75 -4.15 19.71 -2.02
C HIS A 75 -3.54 18.34 -1.70
N LEU A 76 -3.43 17.99 -0.42
CA LEU A 76 -2.91 16.68 -0.02
C LEU A 76 -3.82 15.53 -0.47
N LYS A 77 -5.13 15.74 -0.47
CA LYS A 77 -6.10 14.77 -1.03
C LYS A 77 -5.94 14.62 -2.53
N GLU A 78 -5.72 15.71 -3.26
CA GLU A 78 -5.48 15.68 -4.70
C GLU A 78 -4.19 14.91 -5.02
N LEU A 79 -3.09 15.20 -4.32
CA LEU A 79 -1.85 14.44 -4.47
C LEU A 79 -2.04 12.96 -4.14
N GLY A 80 -2.74 12.65 -3.04
CA GLY A 80 -3.08 11.27 -2.65
C GLY A 80 -3.88 10.52 -3.72
N ALA A 81 -4.87 11.18 -4.33
CA ALA A 81 -5.64 10.61 -5.44
C ALA A 81 -4.75 10.35 -6.67
N ARG A 82 -3.83 11.27 -6.98
CA ARG A 82 -2.89 11.14 -8.10
C ARG A 82 -1.87 10.02 -7.91
N ILE A 83 -1.54 9.61 -6.69
CA ILE A 83 -0.64 8.47 -6.41
C ILE A 83 -1.38 7.19 -6.03
N SER A 84 -2.71 7.14 -6.12
CA SER A 84 -3.51 5.98 -5.71
C SER A 84 -3.23 4.71 -6.53
N HIS A 85 -2.63 4.84 -7.72
CA HIS A 85 -2.16 3.72 -8.54
C HIS A 85 -0.84 3.11 -8.06
N VAL A 86 -0.08 3.81 -7.22
CA VAL A 86 1.22 3.36 -6.74
C VAL A 86 1.04 2.21 -5.76
N HIS A 87 1.77 1.11 -5.98
CA HIS A 87 1.73 -0.03 -5.09
C HIS A 87 2.23 0.35 -3.66
N PRO A 88 1.58 -0.10 -2.57
CA PRO A 88 1.93 0.36 -1.21
C PRO A 88 3.37 0.05 -0.79
N LEU A 89 3.98 -1.05 -1.26
CA LEU A 89 5.41 -1.30 -1.04
C LEU A 89 6.34 -0.35 -1.80
N LYS A 90 5.94 0.17 -2.97
CA LYS A 90 6.71 1.19 -3.68
C LYS A 90 6.57 2.53 -2.98
N PHE A 91 5.38 2.86 -2.50
CA PHE A 91 5.15 4.02 -1.65
C PHE A 91 6.09 4.02 -0.43
N LEU A 92 6.15 2.91 0.32
CA LEU A 92 7.07 2.77 1.44
C LEU A 92 8.54 2.75 1.02
N GLY A 93 8.86 2.11 -0.12
CA GLY A 93 10.21 2.07 -0.67
C GLY A 93 10.76 3.46 -0.93
N VAL A 94 9.96 4.35 -1.52
CA VAL A 94 10.31 5.77 -1.72
C VAL A 94 10.58 6.45 -0.38
N ILE A 95 9.73 6.26 0.62
CA ILE A 95 9.90 6.93 1.92
C ILE A 95 11.19 6.49 2.63
N PHE A 96 11.41 5.18 2.74
CA PHE A 96 12.49 4.64 3.56
C PHE A 96 13.84 4.55 2.85
N SER A 97 13.87 4.72 1.52
CA SER A 97 15.12 4.87 0.77
C SER A 97 15.71 6.29 0.84
N HIS A 98 14.92 7.29 1.28
CA HIS A 98 15.36 8.68 1.38
C HIS A 98 15.49 9.10 2.86
N PRO A 99 16.71 9.40 3.35
CA PRO A 99 16.93 9.74 4.76
C PRO A 99 16.09 10.91 5.27
N GLN A 100 15.86 11.93 4.43
CA GLN A 100 15.05 13.08 4.80
C GLN A 100 13.58 12.69 5.02
N LEU A 101 12.97 11.94 4.08
CA LEU A 101 11.58 11.50 4.22
C LEU A 101 11.39 10.57 5.43
N LYS A 102 12.37 9.70 5.68
CA LYS A 102 12.41 8.86 6.87
C LYS A 102 12.42 9.68 8.17
N SER A 103 13.15 10.81 8.23
CA SER A 103 13.12 11.68 9.41
C SER A 103 11.75 12.33 9.64
N TYR A 104 11.04 12.71 8.58
CA TYR A 104 9.66 13.19 8.70
C TYR A 104 8.71 12.09 9.17
N MET A 105 8.93 10.83 8.80
CA MET A 105 8.11 9.72 9.29
C MET A 105 8.15 9.58 10.81
N ILE A 106 9.30 9.83 11.45
CA ILE A 106 9.41 9.84 12.91
C ILE A 106 8.44 10.87 13.50
N ILE A 107 8.45 12.10 12.96
CA ILE A 107 7.54 13.18 13.39
C ILE A 107 6.07 12.81 13.13
N VAL A 108 5.77 12.18 12.00
CA VAL A 108 4.43 11.70 11.65
C VAL A 108 3.96 10.62 12.63
N PHE A 109 4.84 9.71 13.04
CA PHE A 109 4.50 8.62 13.93
C PHE A 109 4.47 9.01 15.40
N ASP A 110 5.12 10.11 15.80
CA ASP A 110 5.01 10.65 17.16
C ASP A 110 3.65 11.35 17.40
N ASP A 111 3.05 11.91 16.35
CA ASP A 111 1.70 12.49 16.43
C ASP A 111 0.63 11.40 16.22
N TYR A 112 -0.19 11.16 17.26
CA TYR A 112 -1.28 10.17 17.20
C TYR A 112 -2.23 10.39 16.01
N PHE A 113 -2.63 11.64 15.74
CA PHE A 113 -3.58 11.93 14.66
C PHE A 113 -2.96 11.70 13.29
N LYS A 114 -1.71 12.12 13.08
CA LYS A 114 -1.02 11.89 11.80
C LYS A 114 -0.76 10.41 11.57
N ARG A 115 -0.30 9.69 12.60
CA ARG A 115 -0.08 8.24 12.55
C ARG A 115 -1.35 7.48 12.23
N THR A 116 -2.45 7.74 12.94
CA THR A 116 -3.73 7.07 12.69
C THR A 116 -4.21 7.35 11.27
N ASN A 117 -4.23 8.61 10.82
CA ASN A 117 -4.67 8.93 9.46
C ASN A 117 -3.78 8.27 8.39
N PHE A 118 -2.46 8.22 8.61
CA PHE A 118 -1.54 7.55 7.69
C PHE A 118 -1.78 6.04 7.62
N MET A 119 -1.97 5.38 8.77
CA MET A 119 -2.19 3.94 8.84
C MET A 119 -3.60 3.51 8.39
N ASP A 120 -4.60 4.38 8.53
CA ASP A 120 -5.97 4.14 8.08
C ASP A 120 -6.04 3.92 6.56
N ASP A 121 -5.14 4.53 5.79
CA ASP A 121 -5.05 4.34 4.34
C ASP A 121 -4.04 3.23 3.97
N LEU A 122 -2.84 3.27 4.57
CA LEU A 122 -1.76 2.35 4.22
C LEU A 122 -2.03 0.90 4.66
N GLY A 123 -2.50 0.69 5.89
CA GLY A 123 -2.72 -0.63 6.45
C GLY A 123 -3.71 -1.47 5.62
N PRO A 124 -4.90 -0.94 5.29
CA PRO A 124 -5.83 -1.62 4.40
C PRO A 124 -5.27 -1.85 2.99
N ALA A 125 -4.45 -0.94 2.45
CA ALA A 125 -3.83 -1.13 1.14
C ALA A 125 -2.85 -2.32 1.15
N LEU A 126 -2.02 -2.44 2.18
CA LEU A 126 -1.12 -3.59 2.37
C LEU A 126 -1.92 -4.88 2.58
N SER A 127 -2.93 -4.89 3.45
CA SER A 127 -3.77 -6.07 3.68
C SER A 127 -4.44 -6.57 2.40
N ARG A 128 -4.95 -5.67 1.55
CA ARG A 128 -5.54 -6.04 0.24
C ARG A 128 -4.52 -6.68 -0.69
N GLU A 129 -3.28 -6.20 -0.75
CA GLU A 129 -2.24 -6.82 -1.58
C GLU A 129 -1.75 -8.15 -0.99
N ALA A 130 -1.76 -8.30 0.33
CA ALA A 130 -1.49 -9.56 1.03
C ALA A 130 -2.53 -10.62 0.66
N GLU A 131 -3.82 -10.26 0.71
CA GLU A 131 -4.94 -11.16 0.40
C GLU A 131 -4.96 -11.62 -1.06
N LYS A 132 -4.42 -10.81 -1.98
CA LYS A 132 -4.23 -11.20 -3.38
C LYS A 132 -3.06 -12.18 -3.59
N GLY A 133 -2.30 -12.51 -2.53
CA GLY A 133 -1.09 -13.34 -2.61
C GLY A 133 0.08 -12.66 -3.32
N LYS A 134 0.02 -11.33 -3.52
CA LYS A 134 1.01 -10.60 -4.32
C LYS A 134 2.19 -10.08 -3.49
N LEU A 135 1.98 -9.77 -2.21
CA LEU A 135 3.07 -9.28 -1.35
C LEU A 135 4.20 -10.30 -1.20
N ASP A 136 3.87 -11.60 -1.20
CA ASP A 136 4.85 -12.69 -1.09
C ASP A 136 5.89 -12.69 -2.22
N LEU A 137 5.50 -12.17 -3.39
CA LEU A 137 6.37 -12.02 -4.56
C LEU A 137 7.33 -10.83 -4.44
N TYR A 138 6.98 -9.84 -3.62
CA TYR A 138 7.59 -8.50 -3.66
C TYR A 138 8.44 -8.16 -2.44
N TRP A 139 8.15 -8.75 -1.28
CA TRP A 139 8.73 -8.30 -0.01
C TRP A 139 10.27 -8.42 0.04
N LYS A 140 10.86 -9.41 -0.65
CA LYS A 140 12.32 -9.58 -0.71
C LYS A 140 12.99 -8.45 -1.47
N ASP A 141 12.44 -8.09 -2.63
CA ASP A 141 12.96 -7.00 -3.45
C ASP A 141 12.71 -5.64 -2.77
N PHE A 142 11.56 -5.49 -2.08
CA PHE A 142 11.31 -4.34 -1.22
C PHE A 142 12.37 -4.22 -0.11
N ALA A 143 12.68 -5.32 0.59
CA ALA A 143 13.71 -5.34 1.62
C ALA A 143 15.08 -4.90 1.07
N ALA A 144 15.44 -5.35 -0.13
CA ALA A 144 16.65 -4.90 -0.82
C ALA A 144 16.60 -3.40 -1.18
N GLU A 145 15.47 -2.87 -1.63
CA GLU A 145 15.28 -1.44 -1.94
C GLU A 145 15.51 -0.57 -0.70
N VAL A 146 14.91 -0.94 0.43
CA VAL A 146 15.07 -0.21 1.70
C VAL A 146 16.34 -0.61 2.48
N LYS A 147 17.20 -1.45 1.89
CA LYS A 147 18.49 -1.94 2.43
C LYS A 147 18.40 -2.67 3.78
N VAL A 148 17.29 -3.35 4.04
CA VAL A 148 17.08 -4.12 5.27
C VAL A 148 17.25 -5.62 4.99
N PRO A 149 17.89 -6.40 5.89
CA PRO A 149 17.94 -7.85 5.80
C PRO A 149 16.53 -8.46 5.69
N PRO A 150 16.27 -9.34 4.71
CA PRO A 150 14.97 -9.99 4.54
C PRO A 150 14.46 -10.69 5.81
N ALA A 151 15.37 -11.28 6.59
CA ALA A 151 15.03 -11.95 7.85
C ALA A 151 14.37 -11.02 8.88
N ASN A 152 14.69 -9.73 8.86
CA ASN A 152 14.16 -8.75 9.82
C ASN A 152 12.79 -8.22 9.38
N ILE A 153 12.50 -8.21 8.08
CA ILE A 153 11.22 -7.72 7.54
C ILE A 153 10.16 -8.82 7.49
N LYS A 154 10.56 -10.07 7.20
CA LYS A 154 9.64 -11.19 6.99
C LYS A 154 8.59 -11.36 8.10
N PRO A 155 8.91 -11.26 9.40
CA PRO A 155 7.92 -11.44 10.46
C PRO A 155 6.74 -10.46 10.37
N PHE A 156 6.96 -9.22 9.90
CA PHE A 156 5.89 -8.25 9.75
C PHE A 156 4.94 -8.60 8.61
N PHE A 157 5.45 -9.23 7.54
CA PHE A 157 4.64 -9.71 6.42
C PHE A 157 3.84 -10.94 6.81
N ASP A 158 4.48 -11.90 7.48
CA ASP A 158 3.83 -13.12 7.95
C ASP A 158 2.68 -12.81 8.93
N ASN A 159 2.90 -11.86 9.84
CA ASN A 159 1.93 -11.48 10.88
C ASN A 159 0.95 -10.37 10.44
N ARG A 160 1.12 -9.83 9.22
CA ARG A 160 0.39 -8.65 8.74
C ARG A 160 0.48 -7.44 9.68
N ASP A 161 1.64 -7.29 10.32
CA ASP A 161 1.91 -6.27 11.32
C ASP A 161 2.48 -5.00 10.66
N TRP A 162 1.62 -4.32 9.92
CA TRP A 162 1.99 -3.17 9.09
C TRP A 162 2.44 -1.96 9.90
N GLU A 163 1.84 -1.73 11.08
CA GLU A 163 2.26 -0.60 11.91
C GLU A 163 3.68 -0.83 12.44
N ASN A 164 3.99 -2.03 12.96
CA ASN A 164 5.34 -2.31 13.44
C ASN A 164 6.36 -2.46 12.31
N LEU A 165 5.95 -2.83 11.09
CA LEU A 165 6.81 -2.72 9.91
C LEU A 165 7.29 -1.28 9.72
N VAL A 166 6.36 -0.31 9.71
CA VAL A 166 6.71 1.09 9.51
C VAL A 166 7.56 1.60 10.67
N ARG A 167 7.23 1.24 11.92
CA ARG A 167 8.04 1.57 13.11
C ARG A 167 9.45 1.05 13.04
N TYR A 168 9.61 -0.21 12.64
CA TYR A 168 10.90 -0.82 12.46
C TYR A 168 11.73 -0.06 11.40
N LEU A 169 11.14 0.24 10.24
CA LEU A 169 11.83 0.92 9.14
C LEU A 169 12.28 2.35 9.51
N MET A 170 11.56 3.05 10.38
CA MET A 170 11.94 4.38 10.86
C MET A 170 13.24 4.38 11.67
N HIS A 171 13.50 3.31 12.44
CA HIS A 171 14.65 3.23 13.36
C HIS A 171 15.77 2.32 12.85
N TYR A 172 15.60 1.69 11.70
CA TYR A 172 16.62 0.81 11.13
C TYR A 172 17.73 1.62 10.47
N ASP A 173 18.92 1.68 11.05
CA ASP A 173 20.06 2.36 10.42
C ASP A 173 20.64 1.50 9.29
N ASN A 174 20.68 2.08 8.09
CA ASN A 174 21.26 1.51 6.87
C ASN A 174 22.71 1.94 6.68
#